data_AF-A0A376WVK3-F1
#
_entry.id   AF-A0A376WVK3-F1
#
_cell.length_a   1.000
_cell.length_b   1.000
_cell.length_c   1.000
_cell.angle_alpha   90.00
_cell.angle_beta   90.00
_cell.angle_gamma   90.00
#
_symmetry.space_group_name_H-M   'P 1'
#
loop_
_entity.id
_entity.type
_entity.pdbx_description
1 polymer ?
#
loop_
_entity_poly.entity_id
_entity_poly.type
_entity_poly.pdbx_seq_one_letter_code
_entity_poly.pdbx_strand_id
1 'polypeptide(L)'
;MYACLVGKGITFDSGGYSIKQTAFMDSMKSDMGGAATVTGALAFAITRGLNKRVKLFLCCADNLISGNAFKLGDIITYRNGKKVEVMNTDAEGRLVLADGLIDASAQKPEMIIDAATLTGAAKTALG
;
A
#
# COMPACT_ATOMS: atom_id res chain seq x y z
N MET A 1 15.70 18.29 6.37
CA MET A 1 14.66 17.54 5.67
C MET A 1 15.06 16.09 5.44
N TYR A 2 14.69 15.26 6.39
CA TYR A 2 14.58 13.82 6.22
C TYR A 2 13.11 13.48 5.92
N ALA A 3 12.85 12.86 4.76
CA ALA A 3 11.51 12.46 4.35
C ALA A 3 11.40 10.94 4.17
N CYS A 4 10.22 10.39 4.43
CA CYS A 4 9.87 9.01 4.10
C CYS A 4 8.82 9.00 2.98
N LEU A 5 9.02 8.14 1.98
CA LEU A 5 8.03 7.83 0.96
C LEU A 5 7.50 6.43 1.21
N VAL A 6 6.17 6.24 1.15
CA VAL A 6 5.52 4.94 1.43
C VAL A 6 4.62 4.58 0.25
N GLY A 7 4.78 3.40 -0.33
CA GLY A 7 4.01 2.98 -1.49
C GLY A 7 3.23 1.70 -1.25
N LYS A 8 1.93 1.69 -1.59
CA LYS A 8 1.16 0.44 -1.74
C LYS A 8 1.77 -0.36 -2.89
N GLY A 9 2.22 -1.58 -2.61
CA GLY A 9 2.93 -2.45 -3.54
C GLY A 9 2.21 -3.77 -3.78
N ILE A 10 0.88 -3.80 -3.83
CA ILE A 10 0.15 -5.05 -4.08
C ILE A 10 0.39 -5.47 -5.54
N THR A 11 1.18 -6.50 -5.75
CA THR A 11 1.65 -6.89 -7.08
C THR A 11 0.56 -7.49 -7.95
N PHE A 12 -0.41 -8.16 -7.31
CA PHE A 12 -1.67 -8.51 -7.92
C PHE A 12 -2.77 -8.57 -6.85
N ASP A 13 -3.94 -8.03 -7.16
CA ASP A 13 -5.09 -7.98 -6.25
C ASP A 13 -6.31 -8.71 -6.82
N SER A 14 -6.57 -9.92 -6.33
CA SER A 14 -7.82 -10.63 -6.61
C SER A 14 -8.96 -10.23 -5.67
N GLY A 15 -8.65 -9.49 -4.59
CA GLY A 15 -9.53 -9.19 -3.46
C GLY A 15 -9.58 -10.24 -2.36
N GLY A 16 -8.82 -11.33 -2.46
CA GLY A 16 -8.90 -12.45 -1.50
C GLY A 16 -10.29 -13.08 -1.45
N TYR A 17 -10.79 -13.43 -0.26
CA TYR A 17 -12.14 -14.02 -0.11
C TYR A 17 -13.27 -13.03 -0.44
N SER A 18 -13.02 -11.73 -0.41
CA SER A 18 -13.88 -10.67 -0.95
C SER A 18 -13.60 -10.50 -2.46
N ILE A 19 -13.71 -11.61 -3.19
CA ILE A 19 -13.19 -11.74 -4.56
C ILE A 19 -13.79 -10.70 -5.51
N LYS A 20 -12.93 -10.10 -6.34
CA LYS A 20 -13.33 -9.22 -7.42
C LYS A 20 -14.02 -10.00 -8.55
N GLN A 21 -14.87 -9.33 -9.30
CA GLN A 21 -15.39 -9.88 -10.55
C GLN A 21 -14.28 -9.91 -11.61
N THR A 22 -14.33 -10.91 -12.52
CA THR A 22 -13.31 -11.10 -13.57
C THR A 22 -13.02 -9.86 -14.40
N ALA A 23 -14.05 -9.08 -14.75
CA ALA A 23 -13.92 -7.87 -15.54
C ALA A 23 -13.10 -6.76 -14.87
N PHE A 24 -12.86 -6.84 -13.56
CA PHE A 24 -12.08 -5.84 -12.81
C PHE A 24 -10.69 -6.34 -12.39
N MET A 25 -10.34 -7.60 -12.66
CA MET A 25 -9.07 -8.19 -12.23
C MET A 25 -7.90 -7.95 -13.18
N ASP A 26 -8.16 -7.72 -14.48
CA ASP A 26 -7.11 -7.57 -15.50
C ASP A 26 -6.14 -6.42 -15.20
N SER A 27 -6.68 -5.31 -14.68
CA SER A 27 -5.96 -4.11 -14.31
C SER A 27 -5.28 -4.22 -12.96
N MET A 28 -5.56 -5.23 -12.14
CA MET A 28 -5.04 -5.34 -10.77
C MET A 28 -3.56 -5.73 -10.69
N LYS A 29 -2.94 -6.10 -11.81
CA LYS A 29 -1.46 -6.10 -11.93
C LYS A 29 -0.84 -4.72 -11.70
N SER A 30 -1.64 -3.65 -11.80
CA SER A 30 -1.23 -2.26 -11.57
C SER A 30 -1.49 -1.77 -10.15
N ASP A 31 -1.93 -2.65 -9.24
CA ASP A 31 -2.24 -2.29 -7.85
C ASP A 31 -1.01 -2.01 -6.96
N MET A 32 0.17 -2.14 -7.57
CA MET A 32 1.47 -1.71 -7.08
C MET A 32 1.84 -0.30 -7.59
N GLY A 33 0.91 0.40 -8.25
CA GLY A 33 1.13 1.72 -8.85
C GLY A 33 1.60 2.78 -7.86
N GLY A 34 1.16 2.69 -6.60
CA GLY A 34 1.66 3.53 -5.51
C GLY A 34 3.16 3.37 -5.29
N ALA A 35 3.62 2.13 -5.08
CA ALA A 35 5.02 1.76 -4.95
C ALA A 35 5.85 2.15 -6.19
N ALA A 36 5.34 1.92 -7.40
CA ALA A 36 6.01 2.33 -8.63
C ALA A 36 6.20 3.84 -8.70
N THR A 37 5.17 4.60 -8.33
CA THR A 37 5.18 6.07 -8.38
C THR A 37 6.22 6.65 -7.44
N VAL A 38 6.23 6.25 -6.15
CA VAL A 38 7.20 6.79 -5.18
C VAL A 38 8.63 6.34 -5.49
N THR A 39 8.81 5.13 -6.02
CA THR A 39 10.12 4.63 -6.47
C THR A 39 10.64 5.44 -7.64
N GLY A 40 9.81 5.65 -8.67
CA GLY A 40 10.16 6.44 -9.85
C GLY A 40 10.44 7.90 -9.51
N ALA A 41 9.63 8.49 -8.63
CA ALA A 41 9.82 9.86 -8.15
C ALA A 41 11.16 10.03 -7.42
N LEU A 42 11.52 9.10 -6.53
CA LEU A 42 12.81 9.14 -5.83
C LEU A 42 13.97 8.92 -6.79
N ALA A 43 13.87 7.93 -7.69
CA ALA A 43 14.89 7.68 -8.70
C ALA A 43 15.14 8.92 -9.57
N PHE A 44 14.08 9.56 -10.04
CA PHE A 44 14.17 10.81 -10.81
C PHE A 44 14.76 11.95 -9.97
N ALA A 45 14.35 12.12 -8.72
CA ALA A 45 14.93 13.14 -7.84
C ALA A 45 16.45 12.94 -7.65
N ILE A 46 16.90 11.69 -7.49
CA ILE A 46 18.33 11.35 -7.41
C ILE A 46 19.06 11.75 -8.69
N THR A 47 18.53 11.46 -9.89
CA THR A 47 19.17 11.87 -11.15
C THR A 47 19.20 13.39 -11.35
N ARG A 48 18.34 14.13 -10.65
CA ARG A 48 18.34 15.60 -10.61
C ARG A 48 19.24 16.20 -9.53
N GLY A 49 20.01 15.38 -8.80
CA GLY A 49 20.98 15.84 -7.81
C GLY A 49 20.40 16.04 -6.42
N LEU A 50 19.35 15.30 -6.04
CA LEU A 50 18.81 15.30 -4.67
C LEU A 50 19.92 15.04 -3.65
N ASN A 51 20.16 16.01 -2.77
CA ASN A 51 21.17 15.96 -1.71
C ASN A 51 20.57 15.83 -0.29
N LYS A 52 19.30 15.41 -0.21
CA LYS A 52 18.57 15.20 1.04
C LYS A 52 18.36 13.71 1.28
N ARG A 53 18.30 13.31 2.56
CA ARG A 53 18.02 11.93 2.93
C ARG A 53 16.54 11.64 2.70
N VAL A 54 16.23 10.64 1.88
CA VAL A 54 14.88 10.11 1.68
C VAL A 54 14.92 8.61 1.90
N LYS A 55 13.97 8.08 2.68
CA LYS A 55 13.81 6.63 2.89
C LYS A 55 12.54 6.16 2.21
N LEU A 56 12.65 5.09 1.43
CA LEU A 56 11.54 4.49 0.69
C LEU A 56 11.06 3.23 1.41
N PHE A 57 9.75 3.12 1.62
CA PHE A 57 9.06 1.95 2.15
C PHE A 57 8.11 1.41 1.10
N LEU A 58 8.31 0.17 0.68
CA LEU A 58 7.47 -0.51 -0.31
C LEU A 58 6.69 -1.61 0.38
N CYS A 59 5.38 -1.43 0.49
CA CYS A 59 4.48 -2.35 1.18
C CYS A 59 3.98 -3.40 0.18
N CYS A 60 4.83 -4.39 -0.12
CA CYS A 60 4.58 -5.35 -1.19
C CYS A 60 4.00 -6.69 -0.71
N ALA A 61 2.98 -7.17 -1.42
CA ALA A 61 2.37 -8.49 -1.25
C ALA A 61 1.52 -8.86 -2.49
N ASP A 62 1.10 -10.11 -2.59
CA ASP A 62 -0.04 -10.49 -3.44
C ASP A 62 -1.29 -10.66 -2.57
N ASN A 63 -2.46 -10.27 -3.08
CA ASN A 63 -3.74 -10.53 -2.44
C ASN A 63 -4.51 -11.59 -3.23
N LEU A 64 -4.41 -12.84 -2.77
CA LEU A 64 -4.93 -14.02 -3.45
C LEU A 64 -5.79 -14.87 -2.50
N ILE A 65 -6.65 -15.71 -3.09
CA ILE A 65 -7.33 -16.77 -2.33
C ILE A 65 -6.37 -17.93 -2.08
N SER A 66 -6.32 -18.36 -0.83
CA SER A 66 -5.59 -19.55 -0.40
C SER A 66 -6.21 -20.12 0.88
N GLY A 67 -5.76 -21.31 1.30
CA GLY A 67 -6.17 -21.91 2.57
C GLY A 67 -5.73 -21.09 3.81
N ASN A 68 -4.81 -20.15 3.66
CA ASN A 68 -4.30 -19.28 4.72
C ASN A 68 -4.58 -17.78 4.48
N ALA A 69 -5.42 -17.43 3.51
CA ALA A 69 -5.81 -16.04 3.25
C ALA A 69 -6.67 -15.48 4.40
N PHE A 70 -6.65 -14.16 4.58
CA PHE A 70 -7.50 -13.47 5.55
C PHE A 70 -8.96 -13.80 5.32
N LYS A 71 -9.69 -14.10 6.39
CA LYS A 71 -11.15 -14.24 6.36
C LYS A 71 -11.80 -12.94 6.80
N LEU A 72 -13.04 -12.75 6.37
CA LEU A 72 -13.86 -11.67 6.87
C LEU A 72 -14.08 -11.86 8.39
N GLY A 73 -13.85 -10.80 9.16
CA GLY A 73 -13.90 -10.82 10.63
C GLY A 73 -12.59 -11.25 11.31
N ASP A 74 -11.53 -11.62 10.56
CA ASP A 74 -10.22 -11.83 11.18
C ASP A 74 -9.75 -10.52 11.84
N ILE A 75 -9.20 -10.61 13.05
CA ILE A 75 -8.65 -9.46 13.77
C ILE A 75 -7.12 -9.55 13.74
N ILE A 76 -6.49 -8.57 13.09
CA ILE A 76 -5.03 -8.43 13.08
C ILE A 76 -4.57 -7.44 14.15
N THR A 77 -3.36 -7.61 14.65
CA THR A 77 -2.72 -6.69 15.61
C THR A 77 -1.45 -6.12 15.00
N TYR A 78 -1.40 -4.80 14.89
CA TYR A 78 -0.22 -4.07 14.41
C TYR A 78 0.85 -3.95 15.49
N ARG A 79 2.09 -3.64 15.07
CA ARG A 79 3.24 -3.47 15.98
C ARG A 79 3.06 -2.36 17.01
N ASN A 80 2.21 -1.37 16.73
CA ASN A 80 1.85 -0.32 17.68
C ASN A 80 0.70 -0.71 18.64
N GLY A 81 0.30 -1.99 18.66
CA GLY A 81 -0.75 -2.54 19.52
C GLY A 81 -2.18 -2.28 19.05
N LYS A 82 -2.39 -1.48 17.99
CA LYS A 82 -3.73 -1.27 17.42
C LYS A 82 -4.23 -2.57 16.78
N LYS A 83 -5.51 -2.86 16.99
CA LYS A 83 -6.19 -4.00 16.37
C LYS A 83 -7.14 -3.51 15.28
N VAL A 84 -7.24 -4.28 14.20
CA VAL A 84 -8.16 -4.01 13.08
C VAL A 84 -8.89 -5.30 12.74
N GLU A 85 -10.20 -5.19 12.62
CA GLU A 85 -11.06 -6.23 12.06
C GLU A 85 -11.08 -6.11 10.53
N VAL A 86 -10.76 -7.21 9.84
CA VAL A 86 -10.76 -7.29 8.38
C VAL A 86 -12.17 -7.60 7.91
N MET A 87 -12.99 -6.57 7.73
CA MET A 87 -14.38 -6.72 7.26
C MET A 87 -14.49 -6.98 5.75
N ASN A 88 -13.46 -6.61 5.00
CA ASN A 88 -13.37 -6.82 3.56
C ASN A 88 -11.90 -7.03 3.20
N THR A 89 -11.58 -8.16 2.59
CA THR A 89 -10.21 -8.56 2.23
C THR A 89 -9.71 -7.89 0.95
N ASP A 90 -10.61 -7.22 0.21
CA ASP A 90 -10.34 -6.32 -0.92
C ASP A 90 -10.03 -4.88 -0.48
N ALA A 91 -9.99 -4.66 0.85
CA ALA A 91 -9.48 -3.44 1.46
C ALA A 91 -8.09 -3.69 2.05
N GLU A 92 -7.26 -4.50 1.40
CA GLU A 92 -5.92 -4.92 1.82
C GLU A 92 -4.88 -3.80 1.77
N GLY A 93 -5.01 -2.86 0.82
CA GLY A 93 -4.01 -1.82 0.59
C GLY A 93 -3.77 -0.95 1.82
N ARG A 94 -4.84 -0.60 2.54
CA ARG A 94 -4.73 0.13 3.81
C ARG A 94 -4.10 -0.72 4.92
N LEU A 95 -4.23 -2.06 4.85
CA LEU A 95 -3.67 -2.95 5.87
C LEU A 95 -2.14 -2.98 5.78
N VAL A 96 -1.60 -3.15 4.56
CA VAL A 96 -0.14 -3.16 4.33
C VAL A 96 0.47 -1.76 4.52
N LEU A 97 -0.26 -0.70 4.15
CA LEU A 97 0.18 0.67 4.37
C LEU A 97 0.24 1.03 5.85
N ALA A 98 -0.65 0.50 6.69
CA ALA A 98 -0.62 0.78 8.12
C ALA A 98 0.72 0.33 8.75
N ASP A 99 1.22 -0.87 8.44
CA ASP A 99 2.55 -1.31 8.88
C ASP A 99 3.66 -0.43 8.30
N GLY A 100 3.59 -0.09 7.01
CA GLY A 100 4.57 0.79 6.36
C GLY A 100 4.63 2.18 6.98
N LEU A 101 3.48 2.76 7.32
CA LEU A 101 3.36 4.07 7.97
C LEU A 101 3.81 4.02 9.43
N ILE A 102 3.57 2.92 10.15
CA ILE A 102 4.12 2.70 11.50
C ILE A 102 5.65 2.68 11.45
N ASP A 103 6.23 1.87 10.56
CA ASP A 103 7.69 1.76 10.43
C ASP A 103 8.32 3.06 9.91
N ALA A 104 7.66 3.79 9.01
CA ALA A 104 8.09 5.10 8.52
C ALA A 104 8.03 6.17 9.61
N SER A 105 6.94 6.22 10.39
CA SER A 105 6.77 7.15 11.51
C SER A 105 7.80 6.90 12.62
N ALA A 106 8.19 5.65 12.87
CA ALA A 106 9.22 5.31 13.85
C ALA A 106 10.60 5.92 13.51
N GLN A 107 10.84 6.27 12.24
CA GLN A 107 12.06 6.96 11.83
C GLN A 107 12.08 8.45 12.22
N LYS A 108 10.98 9.00 12.72
CA LYS A 108 10.80 10.44 13.04
C LYS A 108 11.17 11.38 11.87
N PRO A 109 10.65 11.15 10.65
CA PRO A 109 10.90 12.05 9.53
C PRO A 109 10.18 13.39 9.73
N GLU A 110 10.65 14.43 9.05
CA GLU A 110 9.96 15.73 9.00
C GLU A 110 8.70 15.66 8.13
N MET A 111 8.64 14.69 7.20
CA MET A 111 7.54 14.51 6.26
C MET A 111 7.40 13.04 5.86
N ILE A 112 6.15 12.59 5.74
CA ILE A 112 5.79 11.30 5.13
C ILE A 112 4.86 11.59 3.95
N ILE A 113 5.13 11.00 2.80
CA ILE A 113 4.24 11.00 1.63
C ILE A 113 3.92 9.56 1.31
N ASP A 114 2.64 9.20 1.32
CA ASP A 114 2.18 7.91 0.80
C ASP A 114 1.53 8.04 -0.58
N ALA A 115 1.60 6.97 -1.36
CA ALA A 115 0.91 6.84 -2.63
C ALA A 115 0.33 5.44 -2.79
N ALA A 116 -0.91 5.36 -3.27
CA ALA A 116 -1.63 4.10 -3.42
C ALA A 116 -2.75 4.17 -4.45
N THR A 117 -2.93 3.08 -5.20
CA THR A 117 -4.14 2.76 -5.95
C THR A 117 -5.22 2.25 -4.98
N LEU A 118 -5.66 3.11 -4.06
CA LEU A 118 -6.31 2.65 -2.82
C LEU A 118 -7.80 2.35 -2.95
N THR A 119 -8.54 3.12 -3.76
CA THR A 119 -10.00 2.98 -3.80
C THR A 119 -10.55 3.25 -5.20
N GLY A 120 -11.57 2.47 -5.59
CA GLY A 120 -12.42 2.81 -6.74
C GLY A 120 -13.25 4.09 -6.51
N ALA A 121 -13.47 4.47 -5.24
CA ALA A 121 -14.17 5.70 -4.88
C ALA A 121 -13.40 6.96 -5.34
N ALA A 122 -12.08 6.99 -5.19
CA ALA A 122 -11.25 8.10 -5.68
C ALA A 122 -11.38 8.27 -7.20
N LYS A 123 -11.31 7.16 -7.94
CA LYS A 123 -11.55 7.13 -9.40
C LYS A 123 -12.94 7.65 -9.76
N THR A 124 -13.96 7.20 -9.04
CA THR A 124 -15.35 7.66 -9.28
C THR A 124 -15.51 9.15 -8.99
N ALA A 125 -14.79 9.68 -8.00
CA ALA A 125 -14.89 11.07 -7.60
C ALA A 125 -14.17 12.04 -8.56
N LEU A 126 -13.01 11.66 -9.10
CA LEU A 126 -12.10 12.59 -9.80
C LEU A 126 -11.57 12.10 -11.16
N GLY A 127 -11.87 10.87 -11.58
CA GLY A 127 -11.34 10.25 -12.80
C GLY A 127 -10.41 9.06 -12.53
#